data_AF-A0A494T7H2-F1
#
_entry.id   AF-A0A494T7H2-F1
#
_cell.length_a   1.000
_cell.length_b   1.000
_cell.length_c   1.000
_cell.angle_alpha   90.00
_cell.angle_beta   90.00
_cell.angle_gamma   90.00
#
_symmetry.space_group_name_H-M   'P 1'
#
loop_
_entity.id
_entity.type
_entity.pdbx_description
1 polymer ?
#
loop_
_entity_poly.entity_id
_entity_poly.type
_entity_poly.pdbx_seq_one_letter_code
_entity_poly.pdbx_strand_id
1 'polypeptide(L)'
;MATQPEAGKMFLIPPPKDKCQECATDHPIELPHNAQSLFYQVHYKMSTGEEPSWLTAMAHCDDDMKALWTAEALAIPKDPAK
;
A
#
# COMPACT_ATOMS: atom_id res chain seq x y z
N MET A 1 -32.56 -19.24 -7.38
CA MET A 1 -31.68 -18.16 -6.93
C MET A 1 -30.47 -18.80 -6.28
N ALA A 2 -29.27 -18.63 -6.84
CA ALA A 2 -28.05 -19.18 -6.23
C ALA A 2 -27.64 -18.26 -5.07
N THR A 3 -27.61 -18.80 -3.85
CA THR A 3 -27.05 -18.14 -2.67
C THR A 3 -25.55 -17.93 -2.90
N GLN A 4 -25.08 -16.69 -2.77
CA GLN A 4 -23.64 -16.40 -2.79
C GLN A 4 -23.02 -17.01 -1.52
N PRO A 5 -21.80 -17.58 -1.59
CA PRO A 5 -21.13 -18.06 -0.39
C PRO A 5 -20.83 -16.90 0.56
N GLU A 6 -21.05 -17.15 1.85
CA GLU A 6 -20.72 -16.22 2.92
C GLU A 6 -19.21 -15.90 2.90
N ALA A 7 -18.83 -14.63 3.02
CA ALA A 7 -17.43 -14.24 3.08
C ALA A 7 -16.75 -14.77 4.37
N GLY A 8 -15.59 -15.40 4.22
CA GLY A 8 -14.79 -15.87 5.36
C GLY A 8 -14.20 -14.71 6.18
N LYS A 9 -14.07 -14.88 7.50
CA LYS A 9 -13.40 -13.91 8.37
C LYS A 9 -11.88 -14.07 8.24
N MET A 10 -11.20 -13.02 7.79
CA MET A 10 -9.74 -12.95 7.77
C MET A 10 -9.22 -12.18 8.99
N PHE A 11 -8.08 -12.60 9.52
CA PHE A 11 -7.36 -11.93 10.60
C PHE A 11 -5.95 -11.59 10.12
N LEU A 12 -5.51 -10.35 10.35
CA LEU A 12 -4.15 -9.93 10.07
C LEU A 12 -3.31 -10.05 11.35
N ILE A 13 -2.19 -10.75 11.27
CA ILE A 13 -1.23 -10.84 12.38
C ILE A 13 -0.59 -9.46 12.57
N PRO A 14 -0.49 -8.95 13.81
CA PRO A 14 0.13 -7.65 14.04
C PRO A 14 1.60 -7.65 13.59
N PRO A 15 2.09 -6.50 13.10
CA PRO A 15 3.50 -6.35 12.74
C PRO A 15 4.40 -6.52 13.98
N PRO A 16 5.66 -6.95 13.80
CA PRO A 16 6.65 -6.91 14.88
C PRO A 16 6.86 -5.48 15.39
N LYS A 17 7.14 -5.32 16.69
CA LYS A 17 7.24 -4.01 17.36
C LYS A 17 8.40 -3.15 16.86
N ASP A 18 9.42 -3.78 16.30
CA ASP A 18 10.65 -3.16 15.79
C ASP A 18 10.60 -2.82 14.30
N LYS A 19 9.46 -3.08 13.63
CA LYS A 19 9.25 -2.82 12.19
C LYS A 19 8.24 -1.70 11.97
N CYS A 20 8.09 -1.29 10.73
CA CYS A 20 6.99 -0.40 10.37
C CYS A 20 5.64 -1.04 10.74
N GLN A 21 4.80 -0.28 11.43
CA GLN A 21 3.51 -0.75 11.94
C GLN A 21 2.42 -0.83 10.86
N GLU A 22 2.69 -0.36 9.64
CA GLU A 22 1.78 -0.49 8.50
C GLU A 22 2.27 -1.52 7.46
N CYS A 23 3.59 -1.72 7.35
CA CYS A 23 4.19 -2.58 6.33
C CYS A 23 4.75 -3.91 6.87
N ALA A 24 4.95 -4.06 8.19
CA ALA A 24 5.61 -5.21 8.82
C ALA A 24 7.03 -5.52 8.30
N THR A 25 7.70 -4.54 7.70
CA THR A 25 9.08 -4.63 7.19
C THR A 25 9.89 -3.42 7.65
N ASP A 26 11.21 -3.51 7.53
CA ASP A 26 12.10 -2.36 7.66
C ASP A 26 12.01 -1.47 6.42
N HIS A 27 11.84 -0.17 6.64
CA HIS A 27 12.10 0.88 5.66
C HIS A 27 12.38 2.21 6.37
N PRO A 28 13.14 3.13 5.76
CA PRO A 28 13.26 4.51 6.24
C PRO A 28 11.91 5.25 6.20
N ILE A 29 11.68 6.16 7.14
CA ILE A 29 10.40 6.86 7.33
C ILE A 29 10.11 7.89 6.25
N GLU A 30 11.15 8.35 5.56
CA GLU A 30 11.04 9.26 4.43
C GLU A 30 10.53 8.56 3.16
N LEU A 31 10.67 7.23 3.08
CA LEU A 31 10.21 6.46 1.93
C LEU A 31 8.73 6.10 2.06
N PRO A 32 7.98 6.08 0.94
CA PRO A 32 6.59 5.66 1.00
C PRO A 32 6.43 4.22 1.44
N HIS A 33 5.23 3.90 1.94
CA HIS A 33 4.84 2.51 2.09
C HIS A 33 4.83 1.81 0.72
N ASN A 34 5.08 0.50 0.69
CA ASN A 34 4.98 -0.24 -0.55
C ASN A 34 3.50 -0.52 -0.88
N ALA A 35 2.91 0.27 -1.77
CA ALA A 35 1.51 0.13 -2.18
C ALA A 35 1.18 -1.24 -2.81
N GLN A 36 2.19 -1.98 -3.26
CA GLN A 36 2.05 -3.32 -3.84
C GLN A 36 2.26 -4.46 -2.82
N SER A 37 2.68 -4.15 -1.60
CA SER A 37 2.80 -5.16 -0.54
C SER A 37 1.43 -5.63 -0.09
N LEU A 38 1.21 -6.95 -0.10
CA LEU A 38 -0.04 -7.54 0.37
C LEU A 38 -0.33 -7.19 1.84
N PHE A 39 0.70 -7.17 2.70
CA PHE A 39 0.52 -6.83 4.10
C PHE A 39 -0.02 -5.40 4.23
N TYR A 40 0.61 -4.44 3.53
CA TYR A 40 0.18 -3.04 3.53
C TYR A 40 -1.24 -2.88 2.98
N GLN A 41 -1.55 -3.57 1.87
CA GLN A 41 -2.90 -3.56 1.28
C GLN A 41 -3.98 -4.02 2.25
N VAL A 42 -3.76 -5.16 2.90
CA VAL A 42 -4.71 -5.72 3.87
C VAL A 42 -4.77 -4.83 5.12
N HIS A 43 -3.63 -4.37 5.64
CA HIS A 43 -3.58 -3.51 6.82
C HIS A 43 -4.33 -2.20 6.60
N TYR A 44 -4.04 -1.50 5.51
CA TYR A 44 -4.69 -0.24 5.15
C TYR A 44 -6.19 -0.44 4.98
N LYS A 45 -6.61 -1.43 4.17
CA LYS A 45 -8.03 -1.73 3.95
C LYS A 45 -8.78 -2.09 5.21
N MET A 46 -8.18 -2.87 6.11
CA MET A 46 -8.80 -3.19 7.39
C MET A 46 -8.89 -1.97 8.33
N SER A 47 -7.98 -1.01 8.20
CA SER A 47 -7.92 0.18 9.06
C SER A 47 -8.81 1.32 8.57
N THR A 48 -8.91 1.52 7.25
CA THR A 48 -9.62 2.64 6.63
C THR A 48 -10.91 2.24 5.92
N GLY A 49 -11.04 0.97 5.52
CA GLY A 49 -12.12 0.49 4.65
C GLY A 49 -11.87 0.71 3.15
N GLU A 50 -10.76 1.35 2.77
CA GLU A 50 -10.43 1.70 1.38
C GLU A 50 -9.27 0.87 0.82
N GLU A 51 -9.18 0.76 -0.50
CA GLU A 51 -7.98 0.19 -1.15
C GLU A 51 -6.86 1.23 -1.17
N PRO A 52 -5.62 0.90 -0.80
CA PRO A 52 -4.54 1.86 -0.89
C PRO A 52 -4.11 2.08 -2.34
N SER A 53 -3.43 3.21 -2.55
CA SER A 53 -2.75 3.55 -3.79
C SER A 53 -1.34 4.06 -3.48
N TRP A 54 -0.54 4.33 -4.51
CA TRP A 54 0.74 5.02 -4.31
C TRP A 54 0.56 6.41 -3.67
N LEU A 55 -0.56 7.09 -3.92
CA LEU A 55 -0.86 8.38 -3.29
C LEU A 55 -1.07 8.24 -1.77
N THR A 56 -1.74 7.19 -1.31
CA THR A 56 -1.96 6.95 0.12
C THR A 56 -0.67 6.46 0.79
N ALA A 57 0.10 5.62 0.10
CA ALA A 57 1.41 5.16 0.55
C ALA A 57 2.42 6.30 0.78
N MET A 58 2.34 7.35 -0.04
CA MET A 58 3.17 8.56 0.07
C MET A 58 2.59 9.62 1.00
N ALA A 59 1.45 9.41 1.68
CA ALA A 59 0.76 10.49 2.40
C ALA A 59 1.66 11.21 3.41
N HIS A 60 2.50 10.43 4.11
CA HIS A 60 3.48 10.90 5.10
C HIS A 60 4.78 11.47 4.51
N CYS A 61 5.05 11.25 3.23
CA CYS A 61 6.26 11.72 2.57
C CYS A 61 6.27 13.25 2.43
N ASP A 62 7.45 13.84 2.36
CA ASP A 62 7.63 15.23 1.99
C ASP A 62 7.35 15.48 0.49
N ASP A 63 7.34 16.75 0.11
CA ASP A 63 7.00 17.17 -1.26
C ASP A 63 8.06 16.71 -2.28
N ASP A 64 9.34 16.66 -1.88
CA ASP A 64 10.44 16.22 -2.76
C ASP A 64 10.32 14.72 -3.07
N MET A 65 10.01 13.90 -2.07
CA MET A 65 9.80 12.47 -2.25
C MET A 65 8.52 12.17 -3.03
N LYS A 66 7.43 12.90 -2.74
CA LYS A 66 6.20 12.82 -3.53
C LYS A 66 6.47 13.16 -4.99
N ALA A 67 7.26 14.20 -5.27
CA ALA A 67 7.63 14.60 -6.62
C ALA A 67 8.46 13.51 -7.31
N LEU A 68 9.43 12.91 -6.62
CA LEU A 68 10.26 11.82 -7.14
C LEU A 68 9.41 10.63 -7.61
N TRP A 69 8.52 10.15 -6.74
CA TRP A 69 7.72 8.94 -6.99
C TRP A 69 6.58 9.16 -7.98
N THR A 70 6.02 10.36 -8.04
CA THR A 70 4.99 10.70 -9.03
C THR A 70 5.58 10.98 -10.41
N ALA A 71 6.77 11.56 -10.49
CA ALA A 71 7.47 11.78 -11.76
C ALA A 71 7.79 10.44 -12.44
N GLU A 72 8.32 9.47 -11.70
CA GLU A 72 8.66 8.14 -12.25
C GLU A 72 7.39 7.36 -12.68
N ALA A 73 6.32 7.43 -11.89
CA ALA A 73 5.03 6.78 -12.23
C ALA A 73 4.38 7.35 -13.51
N LEU A 74 4.65 8.61 -13.84
CA LEU A 74 4.21 9.25 -15.10
C LEU A 74 5.19 9.02 -16.25
N ALA A 75 6.45 8.67 -15.96
CA ALA A 75 7.48 8.41 -16.95
C ALA A 75 7.40 7.00 -17.56
N ILE A 76 6.72 6.05 -16.90
CA ILE A 76 6.42 4.75 -17.51
C ILE A 76 5.45 4.98 -18.69
N PRO A 77 5.85 4.68 -19.94
CA PRO A 77 4.93 4.75 -21.06
C PRO A 77 3.70 3.88 -20.76
N LYS A 78 2.50 4.42 -20.94
CA LYS A 78 1.23 3.69 -20.73
C LYS A 78 1.08 2.43 -21.60
N ASP A 79 2.02 2.21 -22.51
CA ASP A 79 2.14 1.02 -23.33
C ASP A 79 3.63 0.63 -23.48
N PRO A 80 4.18 -0.26 -22.63
CA PRO A 80 5.58 -0.69 -22.72
C PRO A 80 5.84 -1.68 -23.87
N ALA A 81 4.86 -1.95 -24.75
CA ALA A 81 5.07 -2.86 -25.89
C ALA A 81 4.09 -2.60 -27.06
N LYS A 82 4.46 -1.63 -27.91
CA LYS A 82 4.45 -1.82 -29.36
C LYS A 82 5.81 -1.46 -29.95
#